data_AF-A0A960HUT7-F1
#
_entry.id   AF-A0A960HUT7-F1
#
_cell.length_a   1.000
_cell.length_b   1.000
_cell.length_c   1.000
_cell.angle_alpha   90.00
_cell.angle_beta   90.00
_cell.angle_gamma   90.00
#
_symmetry.space_group_name_H-M   'P 1'
#
loop_
_entity.id
_entity.type
_entity.pdbx_description
1 polymer ?
#
loop_
_entity_poly.entity_id
_entity_poly.type
_entity_poly.pdbx_seq_one_letter_code
_entity_poly.pdbx_strand_id
1 'polypeptide(L)'
;MEAPEEPSDEVRPVSRRRLVVVTALVVGWLAIQLAVPLVRLVERGGAPRPRTFGWQMFSHQLEAPAERYYVATRNGRREVDIRPYLSGPMRREILYGPALVAELCSRPEVIIVEVVDVEWGTAETRCR
;
A
#
# COMPACT_ATOMS: atom_id res chain seq x y z
N MET A 1 -64.29 -27.00 9.32
CA MET A 1 -62.99 -26.55 8.79
C MET A 1 -62.86 -25.09 9.16
N GLU A 2 -62.24 -24.83 10.32
CA GLU A 2 -61.89 -23.47 10.73
C GLU A 2 -60.54 -23.12 10.10
N ALA A 3 -60.48 -21.95 9.46
CA ALA A 3 -59.25 -21.42 8.89
C ALA A 3 -58.33 -20.93 10.01
N PRO A 4 -57.00 -21.12 9.92
CA PRO A 4 -56.08 -20.61 10.93
C PRO A 4 -56.00 -19.08 10.81
N GLU A 5 -56.31 -18.40 11.92
CA GLU A 5 -56.09 -16.96 12.12
C GLU A 5 -54.57 -16.71 12.07
N GLU A 6 -54.09 -15.98 11.05
CA GLU A 6 -52.72 -15.49 11.03
C GLU A 6 -52.51 -14.51 12.20
N PRO A 7 -51.47 -14.66 13.02
CA PRO A 7 -51.19 -13.71 14.08
C PRO A 7 -50.82 -12.36 13.44
N SER A 8 -51.69 -11.37 13.59
CA SER A 8 -51.40 -9.99 13.21
C SER A 8 -50.17 -9.51 13.98
N ASP A 9 -49.08 -9.21 13.27
CA ASP A 9 -47.88 -8.58 13.82
C ASP A 9 -48.24 -7.19 14.39
N GLU A 10 -48.56 -7.17 15.68
CA GLU A 10 -48.82 -5.95 16.42
C GLU A 10 -47.49 -5.22 16.65
N VAL A 11 -47.16 -4.30 15.75
CA VAL A 11 -45.96 -3.45 15.84
C VAL A 11 -46.10 -2.53 17.06
N ARG A 12 -45.59 -2.98 18.22
CA ARG A 12 -45.58 -2.18 19.45
C ARG A 12 -44.84 -0.86 19.20
N PRO A 13 -45.43 0.29 19.56
CA PRO A 13 -44.80 1.59 19.35
C PRO A 13 -43.53 1.70 20.19
N VAL A 14 -42.39 1.86 19.53
CA VAL A 14 -41.09 2.05 20.19
C VAL A 14 -41.14 3.36 20.95
N SER A 15 -40.96 3.31 22.27
CA SER A 15 -40.99 4.52 23.10
C SER A 15 -39.93 5.53 22.66
N ARG A 16 -40.28 6.82 22.57
CA ARG A 16 -39.36 7.88 22.11
C ARG A 16 -38.02 7.88 22.85
N ARG A 17 -38.01 7.52 24.14
CA ARG A 17 -36.77 7.37 24.93
C ARG A 17 -35.90 6.24 24.43
N ARG A 18 -36.48 5.08 24.08
CA ARG A 18 -35.72 3.97 23.48
C ARG A 18 -35.15 4.35 22.12
N LEU A 19 -35.91 5.08 21.30
CA LEU A 19 -35.43 5.56 20.01
C LEU A 19 -34.19 6.47 20.18
N VAL A 20 -34.24 7.46 21.07
CA VAL A 20 -33.11 8.36 21.32
C VAL A 20 -31.88 7.60 21.80
N VAL A 21 -32.03 6.64 22.71
CA VAL A 21 -30.92 5.82 23.22
C VAL A 21 -30.30 4.98 22.11
N VAL A 22 -31.13 4.33 21.30
CA VAL A 22 -30.65 3.52 20.16
C VAL A 22 -29.94 4.39 19.14
N THR A 23 -30.49 5.55 18.79
CA THR A 23 -29.84 6.48 17.86
C THR A 23 -28.51 6.98 18.41
N ALA A 24 -28.43 7.34 19.70
CA ALA A 24 -27.18 7.77 20.33
C ALA A 24 -26.12 6.66 20.32
N LEU A 25 -26.51 5.41 20.54
CA LEU A 25 -25.61 4.26 20.46
C LEU A 25 -25.09 4.03 19.03
N VAL A 26 -25.97 4.09 18.02
CA VAL A 26 -25.58 3.91 16.61
C VAL A 26 -24.64 5.03 16.17
N VAL A 27 -24.96 6.28 16.51
CA VAL A 27 -24.12 7.44 16.16
C VAL A 27 -22.77 7.36 16.87
N GLY A 28 -22.75 7.01 18.16
CA GLY A 28 -21.51 6.82 18.92
C GLY A 28 -20.63 5.70 18.35
N TRP A 29 -21.24 4.57 17.98
CA TRP A 29 -20.54 3.47 17.33
C TRP A 29 -19.93 3.87 15.99
N LEU A 30 -20.70 4.56 15.14
CA LEU A 30 -20.22 5.07 13.85
C LEU A 30 -19.08 6.09 14.05
N ALA A 31 -19.20 6.97 15.04
CA ALA A 31 -18.15 7.92 15.36
C ALA A 31 -16.83 7.23 15.74
N ILE A 32 -16.86 6.14 16.51
CA ILE A 32 -15.66 5.36 16.85
C ILE A 32 -15.07 4.70 15.59
N GLN A 33 -15.91 4.09 14.74
CA GLN A 33 -15.47 3.45 13.50
C GLN A 33 -14.80 4.43 12.53
N LEU A 34 -15.20 5.71 12.54
CA LEU A 34 -14.60 6.75 11.72
C LEU A 34 -13.39 7.42 12.38
N ALA A 35 -13.42 7.63 13.69
CA ALA A 35 -12.35 8.30 14.42
C ALA A 35 -11.05 7.47 14.43
N VAL A 36 -11.13 6.15 14.61
CA VAL A 36 -9.95 5.26 14.64
C VAL A 36 -9.13 5.34 13.34
N PRO A 37 -9.70 5.19 12.12
CA PRO A 37 -8.93 5.33 10.89
C PRO A 37 -8.50 6.78 10.64
N LEU A 38 -9.30 7.78 11.03
CA LEU A 38 -8.95 9.19 10.83
C LEU A 38 -7.74 9.62 11.68
N VAL A 39 -7.73 9.24 12.97
CA VAL A 39 -6.60 9.49 13.88
C VAL A 39 -5.35 8.75 13.37
N ARG A 40 -5.51 7.50 12.92
CA ARG A 40 -4.40 6.74 12.30
C ARG A 40 -3.86 7.41 11.04
N LEU A 41 -4.70 8.09 10.27
CA LEU A 41 -4.30 8.83 9.06
C LEU A 41 -3.53 10.11 9.42
N VAL A 42 -4.01 10.86 10.41
CA VAL A 42 -3.45 12.15 10.83
C VAL A 42 -2.16 11.98 11.62
N GLU A 43 -2.13 11.06 12.60
CA GLU A 43 -0.94 10.86 13.46
C GLU A 43 0.22 10.17 12.73
N ARG A 44 -0.06 9.36 11.71
CA ARG A 44 0.99 8.62 10.97
C ARG A 44 1.38 9.26 9.63
N GLY A 45 0.84 10.43 9.30
CA GLY A 45 1.28 11.26 8.17
C GLY A 45 1.31 10.56 6.80
N GLY A 46 0.63 9.43 6.64
CA GLY A 46 0.77 8.56 5.48
C GLY A 46 -0.43 7.65 5.40
N ALA A 47 -1.11 7.71 4.25
CA ALA A 47 -2.21 6.83 3.90
C ALA A 47 -1.88 5.37 4.24
N PRO A 48 -2.85 4.55 4.70
CA PRO A 48 -2.63 3.13 4.93
C PRO A 48 -2.14 2.49 3.62
N ARG A 49 -0.84 2.18 3.53
CA ARG A 49 -0.32 1.34 2.45
C ARG A 49 -0.92 -0.06 2.61
N PRO A 50 -1.69 -0.55 1.64
CA PRO A 50 -2.50 -1.75 1.80
C PRO A 50 -1.61 -2.98 1.67
N ARG A 51 -1.05 -3.46 2.79
CA ARG A 51 -0.47 -4.82 2.85
C ARG A 51 -1.50 -5.89 3.20
N THR A 52 -2.72 -5.52 3.60
CA THR A 52 -3.72 -6.47 4.16
C THR A 52 -5.09 -6.49 3.47
N PHE A 53 -5.36 -5.60 2.50
CA PHE A 53 -6.57 -5.66 1.68
C PHE A 53 -6.16 -5.72 0.19
N GLY A 54 -6.01 -6.94 -0.32
CA GLY A 54 -5.33 -7.29 -1.56
C GLY A 54 -6.01 -6.91 -2.89
N TRP A 55 -6.63 -5.74 -3.00
CA TRP A 55 -7.35 -5.36 -4.23
C TRP A 55 -7.30 -3.89 -4.60
N GLN A 56 -6.83 -2.99 -3.72
CA GLN A 56 -6.91 -1.56 -4.00
C GLN A 56 -5.54 -0.90 -4.03
N MET A 57 -5.13 -0.60 -5.26
CA MET A 57 -4.30 0.53 -5.67
C MET A 57 -2.80 0.46 -5.35
N PHE A 58 -2.10 -0.39 -6.12
CA PHE A 58 -0.76 -0.05 -6.60
C PHE A 58 -0.87 0.94 -7.77
N SER A 59 -1.13 2.21 -7.46
CA SER A 59 -0.96 3.30 -8.42
C SER A 59 -0.28 4.49 -7.78
N HIS A 60 0.80 4.26 -7.03
CA HIS A 60 1.76 5.34 -6.82
C HIS A 60 2.55 5.50 -8.11
N GLN A 61 2.21 6.53 -8.89
CA GLN A 61 3.19 7.16 -9.76
C GLN A 61 4.32 7.64 -8.86
N LEU A 62 5.48 6.96 -8.93
CA LEU A 62 6.72 7.48 -8.39
C LEU A 62 7.05 8.74 -9.20
N GLU A 63 6.81 9.92 -8.63
CA GLU A 63 7.15 11.22 -9.23
C GLU A 63 8.67 11.40 -9.41
N ALA A 64 9.47 10.62 -8.67
CA ALA A 64 10.89 10.41 -8.93
C ALA A 64 11.30 9.04 -8.35
N PRO A 65 12.25 8.30 -8.95
CA PRO A 65 12.82 7.13 -8.30
C PRO A 65 13.57 7.60 -7.04
N ALA A 66 13.10 7.21 -5.86
CA ALA A 66 13.80 7.47 -4.60
C ALA A 66 15.15 6.72 -4.52
N GLU A 67 15.29 5.68 -5.36
CA GLU A 67 16.46 4.82 -5.46
C GLU A 67 17.43 5.35 -6.54
N ARG A 68 18.71 5.53 -6.16
CA ARG A 68 19.80 5.77 -7.10
C ARG A 68 20.66 4.53 -7.22
N TYR A 69 20.97 4.15 -8.46
CA TYR A 69 21.76 2.97 -8.77
C TYR A 69 23.18 3.37 -9.18
N TYR A 70 24.16 2.87 -8.46
CA TYR A 70 25.58 3.03 -8.77
C TYR A 70 26.16 1.67 -9.16
N VAL A 71 27.04 1.68 -10.17
CA VAL A 71 27.81 0.50 -10.54
C VAL A 71 29.29 0.77 -10.33
N ALA A 72 29.96 -0.11 -9.61
CA ALA A 72 31.41 -0.12 -9.48
C ALA A 72 31.99 -1.05 -10.55
N THR A 73 32.85 -0.48 -11.38
CA THR A 73 33.62 -1.19 -12.41
C THR A 73 35.10 -1.08 -12.10
N ARG A 74 35.96 -1.76 -12.86
CA ARG A 74 37.43 -1.57 -12.76
C ARG A 74 37.87 -0.13 -13.00
N ASN A 75 37.06 0.65 -13.72
CA ASN A 75 37.35 2.02 -14.11
C ASN A 75 36.79 3.06 -13.12
N GLY A 76 36.18 2.60 -12.02
CA GLY A 76 35.58 3.46 -11.00
C GLY A 76 34.07 3.27 -10.88
N ARG A 77 33.47 4.14 -10.05
CA ARG A 77 32.05 4.15 -9.70
C ARG A 77 31.30 5.15 -10.56
N ARG A 78 30.17 4.75 -11.14
CA ARG A 78 29.29 5.62 -11.95
C ARG A 78 27.83 5.42 -11.61
N GLU A 79 27.04 6.49 -11.71
CA GLU A 79 25.58 6.43 -11.59
C GLU A 79 24.97 5.90 -12.89
N VAL A 80 23.93 5.08 -12.77
CA VAL A 80 23.20 4.51 -13.90
C VAL A 80 21.82 5.14 -13.99
N ASP A 81 21.51 5.71 -15.15
CA ASP A 81 20.13 6.13 -15.43
C ASP A 81 19.26 4.90 -15.67
N ILE A 82 18.31 4.68 -14.77
CA ILE A 82 17.39 3.54 -14.80
C ILE A 82 16.15 3.80 -15.65
N ARG A 83 15.92 5.04 -16.10
CA ARG A 83 14.73 5.42 -16.89
C ARG A 83 14.54 4.58 -18.16
N PRO A 84 15.58 4.22 -18.94
CA PRO A 84 15.40 3.38 -20.12
C PRO A 84 14.82 2.00 -19.78
N TYR A 85 15.24 1.42 -18.66
CA TYR A 85 14.79 0.10 -18.19
C TYR A 85 13.37 0.15 -17.59
N LEU A 86 12.88 1.34 -17.23
CA LEU A 86 11.52 1.59 -16.74
C LEU A 86 10.49 1.87 -17.87
N SER A 87 10.93 2.01 -19.12
CA SER A 87 10.08 2.49 -20.23
C SER A 87 9.33 1.39 -21.01
N GLY A 88 9.49 0.12 -20.64
CA GLY A 88 8.89 -1.03 -21.34
C GLY A 88 7.43 -1.36 -20.93
N PRO A 89 6.74 -2.23 -21.71
CA PRO A 89 5.38 -2.69 -21.41
C PRO A 89 5.29 -3.56 -20.14
N MET A 90 6.44 -4.00 -19.59
CA MET A 90 6.54 -4.62 -18.26
C MET A 90 6.35 -3.55 -17.17
N ARG A 91 5.09 -3.15 -17.02
CA ARG A 91 4.61 -2.32 -15.91
C ARG A 91 4.93 -3.01 -14.57
N ARG A 92 5.82 -2.39 -13.80
CA ARG A 92 5.65 -1.94 -12.39
C ARG A 92 5.12 -2.90 -11.31
N GLU A 93 4.85 -4.18 -11.62
CA GLU A 93 4.26 -5.17 -10.71
C GLU A 93 5.24 -6.26 -10.29
N ILE A 94 6.42 -6.32 -10.90
CA ILE A 94 7.42 -7.37 -10.68
C ILE A 94 8.67 -6.71 -10.13
N LEU A 95 9.19 -7.25 -9.02
CA LEU A 95 10.48 -7.04 -8.36
C LEU A 95 11.55 -6.37 -9.26
N TYR A 96 11.40 -5.06 -9.49
CA TYR A 96 12.19 -4.35 -10.49
C TYR A 96 13.63 -4.18 -10.01
N GLY A 97 13.82 -3.90 -8.71
CA GLY A 97 15.14 -3.82 -8.09
C GLY A 97 15.96 -5.11 -8.31
N PRO A 98 15.49 -6.29 -7.90
CA PRO A 98 16.20 -7.55 -8.14
C PRO A 98 16.48 -7.86 -9.61
N ALA A 99 15.50 -7.63 -10.51
CA ALA A 99 15.68 -7.87 -11.94
C ALA A 99 16.72 -6.91 -12.56
N LEU A 100 16.67 -5.63 -12.17
CA LEU A 100 17.64 -4.64 -12.63
C LEU A 100 19.04 -4.92 -12.09
N VAL A 101 19.18 -5.30 -10.81
CA VAL A 101 20.47 -5.70 -10.23
C VAL A 101 21.03 -6.92 -10.96
N ALA A 102 20.20 -7.92 -11.27
CA ALA A 102 20.62 -9.08 -12.05
C ALA A 102 21.07 -8.70 -13.47
N GLU A 103 20.34 -7.81 -14.14
CA GLU A 103 20.71 -7.31 -15.48
C GLU A 103 21.98 -6.45 -15.45
N LEU A 104 22.23 -5.70 -14.38
CA LEU A 104 23.48 -4.95 -14.21
C LEU A 104 24.66 -5.89 -13.89
N CYS A 105 24.43 -6.93 -13.09
CA CYS A 105 25.44 -7.94 -12.77
C CYS A 105 25.69 -8.96 -13.88
N SER A 106 24.84 -9.05 -14.90
CA SER A 106 25.12 -9.88 -16.09
C SER A 106 26.23 -9.28 -16.97
N ARG A 107 26.56 -8.00 -16.75
CA ARG A 107 27.59 -7.28 -17.48
C ARG A 107 28.98 -7.59 -16.92
N PRO A 108 29.93 -8.08 -17.74
CA PRO A 108 31.24 -8.52 -17.25
C PRO A 108 32.10 -7.38 -16.69
N GLU A 109 31.80 -6.13 -17.03
CA GLU A 109 32.51 -4.95 -16.52
C GLU A 109 32.06 -4.51 -15.12
N VAL A 110 30.91 -5.00 -14.63
CA VAL A 110 30.32 -4.60 -13.35
C VAL A 110 30.75 -5.57 -12.25
N ILE A 111 31.33 -5.03 -11.18
CA ILE A 111 31.84 -5.81 -10.04
C ILE A 111 30.88 -5.70 -8.86
N ILE A 112 30.33 -4.50 -8.63
CA ILE A 112 29.40 -4.22 -7.53
C ILE A 112 28.28 -3.34 -8.06
N VAL A 113 27.06 -3.64 -7.65
CA VAL A 113 25.89 -2.78 -7.81
C VAL A 113 25.50 -2.27 -6.43
N GLU A 114 25.45 -0.95 -6.28
CA GLU A 114 25.01 -0.29 -5.06
C GLU A 114 23.69 0.41 -5.32
N VAL A 115 22.71 0.15 -4.47
CA VAL A 115 21.40 0.78 -4.50
C VAL A 115 21.31 1.68 -3.28
N VAL A 116 21.26 3.00 -3.51
CA VAL A 116 21.13 4.00 -2.46
C VAL A 116 19.68 4.42 -2.38
N ASP A 117 19.04 4.09 -1.27
CA ASP A 117 17.68 4.51 -0.94
C ASP A 117 17.71 5.46 0.27
N VAL A 118 17.01 6.58 0.16
CA VAL A 118 16.99 7.63 1.20
C VAL A 118 16.28 7.15 2.48
N GLU A 119 15.32 6.24 2.38
CA GLU A 119 14.56 5.68 3.49
C GLU A 119 15.21 4.43 4.09
N TRP A 120 15.83 3.57 3.27
CA TRP A 120 16.29 2.24 3.68
C TRP A 120 17.82 2.07 3.73
N GLY A 121 18.57 3.08 3.33
CA GLY A 121 20.04 3.06 3.34
C GLY A 121 20.63 2.50 2.04
N THR A 122 21.89 2.07 2.10
CA THR A 122 22.62 1.55 0.94
C THR A 122 22.64 0.02 0.97
N ALA A 123 22.18 -0.60 -0.11
CA ALA A 123 22.31 -2.03 -0.34
C ALA A 123 23.40 -2.29 -1.39
N GLU A 124 24.36 -3.15 -1.09
CA GLU A 124 25.43 -3.52 -2.02
C GLU A 124 25.28 -4.98 -2.46
N THR A 125 25.38 -5.23 -3.76
CA THR A 125 25.38 -6.56 -4.35
C THR A 125 26.66 -6.76 -5.14
N ARG A 126 27.46 -7.76 -4.76
CA ARG A 126 28.66 -8.14 -5.52
C ARG A 126 28.26 -9.06 -6.67
N CYS A 127 28.65 -8.68 -7.88
CA CYS A 127 28.49 -9.50 -9.07
C CYS A 127 29.58 -10.58 -9.10
N ARG A 128 29.24 -11.75 -9.67
CA ARG A 128 30.07 -12.96 -9.59
C ARG A 128 31.06 -13.06 -10.74
#